data_AF-A0A6A6UT11-F1
#
_entry.id   AF-A0A6A6UT11-F1
#
_cell.length_a   1.000
_cell.length_b   1.000
_cell.length_c   1.000
_cell.angle_alpha   90.00
_cell.angle_beta   90.00
_cell.angle_gamma   90.00
#
_symmetry.space_group_name_H-M   'P 1'
#
loop_
_entity.id
_entity.type
_entity.pdbx_description
1 polymer ?
#
loop_
_entity_poly.entity_id
_entity_poly.type
_entity_poly.pdbx_seq_one_letter_code
_entity_poly.pdbx_strand_id
1 'polypeptide(L)'
;MGIPFETFIPYALMFGLTVFTGVSMTGIKTMQSGGKWPRYNIDRWDQQSKPGSVNDVNYQLMRSVVMDRDRRLTGYLRGQSDKPEAPDGFELSNGWKVEDRIF
;
A
#
# COMPACT_ATOMS: atom_id res chain seq x y z
N MET A 1 20.21 -16.19 -45.01
CA MET A 1 20.56 -14.81 -44.65
C MET A 1 20.27 -14.64 -43.16
N GLY A 2 21.29 -14.33 -42.35
CA GLY A 2 21.16 -14.21 -40.90
C GLY A 2 20.30 -13.00 -40.51
N ILE A 3 19.59 -13.08 -39.40
CA ILE A 3 18.74 -11.99 -38.90
C ILE A 3 19.66 -10.87 -38.38
N PRO A 4 19.46 -9.60 -38.79
CA PRO A 4 20.30 -8.48 -38.34
C PRO A 4 20.01 -8.14 -36.87
N PHE A 5 20.91 -8.52 -35.97
CA PHE A 5 20.73 -8.38 -34.52
C PHE A 5 20.69 -6.91 -34.05
N GLU A 6 21.24 -6.00 -34.85
CA GLU A 6 21.24 -4.56 -34.65
C GLU A 6 19.81 -4.03 -34.52
N THR A 7 18.85 -4.65 -35.22
CA THR A 7 17.43 -4.30 -35.13
C THR A 7 16.82 -4.69 -33.79
N PHE A 8 17.40 -5.65 -33.05
CA PHE A 8 16.93 -6.06 -31.73
C PHE A 8 17.52 -5.25 -30.58
N ILE A 9 18.61 -4.50 -30.80
CA ILE A 9 19.25 -3.71 -29.74
C ILE A 9 18.26 -2.70 -29.12
N PRO A 10 17.47 -1.91 -29.88
CA PRO A 10 16.48 -1.00 -29.31
C PRO A 10 15.40 -1.74 -28.51
N TYR A 11 14.91 -2.88 -29.01
CA TYR A 11 13.89 -3.67 -28.32
C TYR A 11 14.41 -4.31 -27.04
N ALA A 12 15.66 -4.80 -27.04
CA ALA A 12 16.32 -5.35 -25.87
C ALA A 12 16.53 -4.27 -24.80
N LEU A 13 16.90 -3.05 -25.20
CA LEU A 13 17.01 -1.90 -24.29
C LEU A 13 15.65 -1.56 -23.67
N MET A 14 14.60 -1.45 -24.48
CA MET A 14 13.24 -1.17 -23.99
C MET A 14 12.77 -2.25 -23.02
N PHE A 15 12.97 -3.51 -23.37
CA PHE A 15 12.63 -4.64 -22.52
C PHE A 15 13.43 -4.62 -21.21
N GLY A 16 14.75 -4.44 -21.28
CA GLY A 16 15.62 -4.40 -20.11
C GLY A 16 15.23 -3.30 -19.13
N LEU A 17 15.02 -2.07 -19.62
CA LEU A 17 14.59 -0.95 -18.79
C LEU A 17 13.19 -1.19 -18.19
N THR A 18 12.23 -1.66 -18.99
CA THR A 18 10.86 -1.92 -18.52
C THR A 18 10.83 -3.00 -17.44
N VAL A 19 11.57 -4.10 -17.64
CA VAL A 19 11.68 -5.19 -16.66
C VAL A 19 12.38 -4.69 -15.40
N PHE A 20 13.48 -3.96 -15.54
CA PHE A 20 14.22 -3.41 -14.40
C PHE A 20 13.34 -2.48 -13.55
N THR A 21 12.56 -1.59 -14.18
CA THR A 21 11.61 -0.73 -13.48
C THR A 21 10.51 -1.55 -12.80
N GLY A 22 9.97 -2.58 -13.46
CA GLY A 22 8.94 -3.44 -12.87
C GLY A 22 9.43 -4.20 -11.63
N VAL A 23 10.62 -4.80 -11.71
CA VAL A 23 11.23 -5.56 -10.61
C VAL A 23 11.63 -4.64 -9.46
N SER A 24 12.26 -3.49 -9.74
CA SER A 24 12.64 -2.52 -8.70
C SER A 24 11.41 -1.99 -7.95
N MET A 25 10.35 -1.60 -8.66
CA MET A 25 9.10 -1.14 -8.05
C MET A 25 8.44 -2.22 -7.19
N THR A 26 8.47 -3.46 -7.67
CA THR A 26 7.90 -4.61 -6.94
C THR A 26 8.67 -4.88 -5.65
N GLY A 27 10.01 -4.87 -5.71
CA GLY A 27 10.88 -5.05 -4.54
C GLY A 27 10.69 -3.96 -3.47
N ILE A 28 10.57 -2.70 -3.88
CA ILE A 28 10.31 -1.60 -2.93
C ILE A 28 8.96 -1.79 -2.23
N LYS A 29 7.91 -2.13 -2.99
CA LYS A 29 6.56 -2.32 -2.43
C LYS A 29 6.49 -3.49 -1.44
N THR A 30 7.19 -4.59 -1.72
CA THR A 30 7.24 -5.73 -0.80
C THR A 30 8.04 -5.39 0.45
N MET A 31 9.15 -4.67 0.34
CA MET A 31 9.92 -4.20 1.49
C MET A 31 9.11 -3.26 2.39
N GLN A 32 8.41 -2.28 1.81
CA GLN A 32 7.52 -1.36 2.55
C GLN A 32 6.35 -2.07 3.22
N SER A 33 5.93 -3.23 2.68
CA SER A 33 4.81 -4.02 3.18
C SER A 33 5.25 -5.10 4.18
N GLY A 34 6.48 -5.04 4.71
CA GLY A 34 7.00 -6.02 5.65
C GLY A 34 7.22 -7.40 5.02
N GLY A 35 7.62 -7.44 3.75
CA GLY A 35 7.85 -8.66 2.98
C GLY A 35 6.59 -9.27 2.35
N LYS A 36 5.41 -8.70 2.62
CA LYS A 36 4.14 -9.16 2.03
C LYS A 36 3.87 -8.48 0.70
N TRP A 37 3.13 -9.16 -0.19
CA TRP A 37 2.71 -8.57 -1.46
C TRP A 37 1.76 -7.38 -1.25
N PRO A 38 1.81 -6.34 -2.11
CA PRO A 38 0.86 -5.24 -2.09
C PRO A 38 -0.56 -5.75 -2.39
N ARG A 39 -1.57 -5.14 -1.76
CA ARG A 39 -2.98 -5.45 -2.01
C ARG A 39 -3.53 -4.53 -3.10
N TYR A 40 -4.38 -5.09 -3.94
CA TYR A 40 -5.09 -4.38 -5.02
C TYR A 40 -6.59 -4.42 -4.74
N ASN A 41 -7.37 -3.56 -5.41
CA ASN A 41 -8.83 -3.53 -5.30
C ASN A 41 -9.36 -3.44 -3.86
N ILE A 42 -8.69 -2.65 -3.03
CA ILE A 42 -9.05 -2.47 -1.63
C ILE A 42 -10.43 -1.77 -1.58
N ASP A 43 -11.43 -2.37 -0.96
CA ASP A 43 -12.80 -1.84 -0.90
C ASP A 43 -13.03 -0.98 0.36
N ARG A 44 -14.27 -0.54 0.65
CA ARG A 44 -14.56 0.30 1.84
C ARG A 44 -14.43 -0.43 3.18
N TRP A 45 -14.46 -1.77 3.19
CA TRP A 45 -14.26 -2.60 4.37
C TRP A 45 -12.76 -2.75 4.67
N ASP A 46 -12.00 -2.96 3.60
CA ASP A 46 -10.55 -3.04 3.64
C ASP A 46 -9.85 -1.66 3.62
N GLN A 47 -10.54 -0.57 3.25
CA GLN A 47 -10.13 0.84 3.35
C GLN A 47 -10.83 1.53 4.53
N GLN A 48 -10.41 2.73 4.89
CA GLN A 48 -11.19 3.65 5.72
C GLN A 48 -11.00 4.96 4.99
N SER A 49 -12.14 5.55 4.65
CA SER A 49 -12.26 6.95 4.29
C SER A 49 -11.25 7.45 3.26
N LYS A 50 -11.62 7.41 1.98
CA LYS A 50 -11.48 8.65 1.20
C LYS A 50 -12.60 9.59 1.65
N PRO A 51 -12.31 10.84 2.06
CA PRO A 51 -13.29 11.89 1.89
C PRO A 51 -13.57 12.00 0.38
N GLY A 52 -14.85 12.08 0.03
CA GLY A 52 -15.23 12.41 -1.33
C GLY A 52 -14.92 13.89 -1.57
N SER A 53 -13.69 14.22 -1.97
CA SER A 53 -13.34 15.51 -2.58
C SER A 53 -11.95 15.40 -3.20
N VAL A 54 -11.84 15.78 -4.48
CA VAL A 54 -10.61 15.67 -5.29
C VAL A 54 -9.59 16.77 -4.95
N ASN A 55 -9.90 17.70 -4.03
CA ASN A 55 -9.13 18.93 -3.85
C ASN A 55 -8.35 19.05 -2.53
N ASP A 56 -8.33 18.02 -1.68
CA ASP A 56 -7.64 18.10 -0.39
C ASP A 56 -6.21 17.57 -0.48
N VAL A 57 -5.24 18.49 -0.54
CA VAL A 57 -3.80 18.21 -0.62
C VAL A 57 -3.18 17.67 0.69
N ASN A 58 -3.97 17.37 1.72
CA ASN A 58 -3.45 16.98 3.04
C ASN A 58 -4.31 15.95 3.78
N TYR A 59 -4.28 14.67 3.39
CA TYR A 59 -4.63 13.57 4.32
C TYR A 59 -3.81 12.30 4.05
N GLN A 60 -2.49 12.39 4.22
CA GLN A 60 -1.60 11.23 4.27
C GLN A 60 -1.63 10.52 5.64
N LEU A 61 -2.80 10.10 6.13
CA LEU A 61 -2.89 8.96 7.06
C LEU A 61 -4.18 8.19 6.76
N MET A 62 -4.22 7.75 5.51
CA MET A 62 -5.12 6.74 4.97
C MET A 62 -4.84 5.43 5.68
N ARG A 63 -5.78 5.05 6.50
CA ARG A 63 -5.65 3.97 7.44
C ARG A 63 -7.05 3.34 7.41
N SER A 64 -7.15 2.03 7.18
CA SER A 64 -8.32 1.19 6.86
C SER A 64 -9.15 0.65 8.03
N VAL A 65 -10.46 0.39 7.91
CA VAL A 65 -11.23 -0.17 9.07
C VAL A 65 -10.55 -1.44 9.58
N VAL A 66 -10.27 -2.37 8.68
CA VAL A 66 -9.56 -3.61 9.01
C VAL A 66 -8.06 -3.40 9.15
N MET A 67 -7.35 -2.79 8.18
CA MET A 67 -5.88 -2.70 8.32
C MET A 67 -5.42 -1.66 9.36
N ASP A 68 -6.27 -0.77 9.88
CA ASP A 68 -5.97 0.09 11.03
C ASP A 68 -6.17 -0.57 12.32
N ARG A 69 -7.25 -1.33 12.41
CA ARG A 69 -7.42 -2.24 13.50
C ARG A 69 -6.18 -3.13 13.56
N ASP A 70 -5.76 -3.73 12.45
CA ASP A 70 -4.57 -4.59 12.41
C ASP A 70 -3.28 -3.82 12.75
N ARG A 71 -3.07 -2.61 12.21
CA ARG A 71 -1.91 -1.79 12.59
C ARG A 71 -1.99 -1.33 14.06
N ARG A 72 -3.18 -1.19 14.67
CA ARG A 72 -3.35 -0.85 16.11
C ARG A 72 -3.06 -2.06 16.99
N LEU A 73 -3.49 -3.25 16.54
CA LEU A 73 -3.24 -4.52 17.21
C LEU A 73 -1.75 -4.92 17.14
N THR A 74 -1.06 -4.58 16.05
CA THR A 74 0.30 -5.09 15.80
C THR A 74 1.40 -4.02 15.77
N GLY A 75 1.04 -2.74 15.70
CA GLY A 75 1.99 -1.64 15.52
C GLY A 75 2.60 -1.54 14.10
N TYR A 76 2.45 -2.57 13.27
CA TYR A 76 3.02 -2.63 11.91
C TYR A 76 1.98 -2.37 10.83
N LEU A 77 2.40 -1.69 9.76
CA LEU A 77 1.54 -1.31 8.63
C LEU A 77 0.84 -2.51 7.94
N ARG A 78 1.42 -3.71 8.03
CA ARG A 78 0.90 -4.98 7.49
C ARG A 78 1.02 -6.15 8.47
N GLY A 79 1.10 -5.85 9.76
CA GLY A 79 1.15 -6.87 10.80
C GLY A 79 -0.15 -7.66 10.85
N GLN A 80 -0.05 -8.97 11.06
CA GLN A 80 -1.19 -9.84 11.39
C GLN A 80 -0.88 -10.50 12.72
N SER A 81 -1.91 -10.68 13.55
CA SER A 81 -1.81 -11.35 14.84
C SER A 81 -2.95 -12.35 14.94
N ASP A 82 -2.64 -13.55 15.40
CA ASP A 82 -3.55 -14.66 15.68
C ASP A 82 -3.82 -14.83 17.19
N LYS A 83 -3.23 -13.97 18.03
CA LYS A 83 -3.42 -13.99 19.48
C LYS A 83 -4.91 -13.86 19.85
N PRO A 84 -5.42 -14.69 20.78
CA PRO A 84 -6.82 -14.65 21.19
C PRO A 84 -7.16 -13.41 22.02
N GLU A 85 -6.19 -12.86 22.74
CA GLU A 85 -6.33 -11.65 23.55
C GLU A 85 -5.59 -10.48 22.89
N ALA A 86 -6.23 -9.31 22.89
CA ALA A 86 -5.66 -8.08 22.35
C ALA A 86 -4.54 -7.54 23.27
N PRO A 87 -3.55 -6.82 22.73
CA PRO A 87 -2.51 -6.23 23.57
C PRO A 87 -3.07 -5.10 24.45
N ASP A 88 -2.46 -4.95 25.63
CA ASP A 88 -2.80 -3.88 26.57
C ASP A 88 -2.72 -2.50 25.91
N GLY A 89 -3.69 -1.64 26.23
CA GLY A 89 -3.81 -0.30 25.65
C GLY A 89 -4.49 -0.25 24.27
N PHE A 90 -4.79 -1.39 23.65
CA PHE A 90 -5.64 -1.41 22.45
C PHE A 90 -7.02 -0.79 22.72
N GLU A 91 -7.55 -1.01 23.93
CA GLU A 91 -8.81 -0.46 24.43
C GLU A 91 -8.89 1.08 24.35
N LEU A 92 -7.75 1.75 24.55
CA LEU A 92 -7.65 3.22 24.58
C LEU A 92 -7.16 3.81 23.25
N SER A 93 -6.86 2.97 22.26
CA SER A 93 -6.27 3.38 20.97
C SER A 93 -7.31 3.81 19.93
N ASN A 94 -8.57 3.97 20.31
CA ASN A 94 -9.70 4.33 19.45
C ASN A 94 -9.83 5.85 19.26
N GLY A 95 -8.96 6.43 18.43
CA GLY A 95 -9.11 7.82 18.00
C GLY A 95 -10.29 8.01 17.04
N TRP A 96 -11.20 8.93 17.36
CA TRP A 96 -12.24 9.40 16.44
C TRP A 96 -11.64 10.44 15.50
N LYS A 97 -11.94 10.34 14.19
CA LYS A 97 -11.52 11.33 13.21
C LYS A 97 -12.43 12.55 13.35
N VAL A 98 -11.84 13.73 13.44
CA VAL A 98 -12.56 15.00 13.38
C VAL A 98 -12.35 15.55 11.98
N GLU A 99 -13.44 15.80 11.26
CA GLU A 99 -13.41 16.41 9.94
C GLU A 99 -13.71 17.91 10.09
N ASP A 100 -13.10 18.72 9.23
CA ASP A 100 -13.40 20.15 9.16
C ASP A 100 -14.84 20.34 8.64
N ARG A 101 -15.47 21.45 9.04
CA ARG A 101 -16.84 21.71 8.58
C ARG A 101 -16.85 21.94 7.07
N ILE A 102 -17.65 21.14 6.37
CA ILE A 102 -17.94 21.34 4.95
C ILE A 102 -18.81 22.60 4.82
N PHE A 103 -18.29 23.62 4.15
CA PHE A 103 -18.98 24.87 3.80
C PHE A 103 -19.08 25.00 2.29
#